data_AF-A0A2D6R6M1-F1
#
_entry.id   AF-A0A2D6R6M1-F1
#
_cell.length_a   1.000
_cell.length_b   1.000
_cell.length_c   1.000
_cell.angle_alpha   90.00
_cell.angle_beta   90.00
_cell.angle_gamma   90.00
#
_symmetry.space_group_name_H-M   'P 1'
#
loop_
_entity.id
_entity.type
_entity.pdbx_description
1 polymer ?
#
loop_
_entity_poly.entity_id
_entity_poly.type
_entity_poly.pdbx_seq_one_letter_code
_entity_poly.pdbx_strand_id
1 'polypeptide(L)'
;MSNSIEEKYKDYKFWFNWTSSEPFDPVSDSVEVRLRRQDGEEYLCEYTTPKFIAYMFEKNMRTGECAGGTYFCIPKMVIVQELSIDNVQASIDDLIENKEVEHYFTKVD
;
A
#
# COMPACT_ATOMS: atom_id res chain seq x y z
N MET A 1 29.51 6.16 9.23
CA MET A 1 29.29 5.85 7.81
C MET A 1 27.81 5.59 7.66
N SER A 2 27.02 6.53 7.13
CA SER A 2 25.62 6.23 6.83
C SER A 2 25.59 5.39 5.57
N ASN A 3 25.17 4.13 5.67
CA ASN A 3 24.65 3.46 4.47
C ASN A 3 23.49 4.32 3.97
N SER A 4 23.53 4.72 2.70
CA SER A 4 22.42 5.43 2.09
C SER A 4 21.15 4.59 2.26
N ILE A 5 19.98 5.24 2.33
CA ILE A 5 18.70 4.54 2.44
C ILE A 5 18.53 3.55 1.28
N GLU A 6 18.98 3.90 0.07
CA GLU A 6 19.05 2.98 -1.08
C GLU A 6 19.82 1.68 -0.76
N GLU A 7 20.99 1.75 -0.11
CA GLU A 7 21.74 0.56 0.30
C GLU A 7 20.98 -0.29 1.34
N LYS A 8 20.10 0.31 2.15
CA LYS A 8 19.25 -0.42 3.10
C LYS A 8 18.12 -1.21 2.45
N TYR A 9 17.68 -0.79 1.26
CA TYR A 9 16.62 -1.43 0.49
C TYR A 9 17.15 -2.16 -0.75
N LYS A 10 18.46 -2.25 -0.92
CA LYS A 10 19.05 -3.06 -1.97
C LYS A 10 18.52 -4.50 -1.91
N ASP A 11 18.07 -5.01 -3.05
CA ASP A 11 17.50 -6.35 -3.19
C ASP A 11 16.29 -6.62 -2.27
N TYR A 12 15.49 -5.59 -1.95
CA TYR A 12 14.25 -5.76 -1.19
C TYR A 12 13.31 -6.77 -1.86
N LYS A 13 12.41 -7.34 -1.08
CA LYS A 13 11.31 -8.18 -1.58
C LYS A 13 9.99 -7.60 -1.17
N PHE A 14 8.98 -7.72 -2.01
CA PHE A 14 7.62 -7.39 -1.66
C PHE A 14 6.63 -8.46 -2.11
N TRP A 15 5.48 -8.52 -1.46
CA TRP A 15 4.37 -9.39 -1.85
C TRP A 15 3.04 -8.80 -1.41
N PHE A 16 1.98 -9.21 -2.10
CA PHE A 16 0.61 -8.89 -1.73
C PHE A 16 0.16 -9.88 -0.67
N ASN A 17 -0.30 -9.38 0.47
CA ASN A 17 -0.89 -10.18 1.54
C ASN A 17 -2.42 -10.24 1.35
N TRP A 18 -2.86 -10.99 0.34
CA TRP A 18 -4.27 -11.23 0.08
C TRP A 18 -4.78 -12.43 0.89
N THR A 19 -5.61 -12.17 1.90
CA THR A 19 -6.11 -13.20 2.82
C THR A 19 -7.58 -13.57 2.56
N SER A 20 -8.23 -12.97 1.57
CA SER A 20 -9.62 -13.27 1.23
C SER A 20 -9.74 -14.58 0.47
N SER A 21 -10.88 -15.27 0.64
CA SER A 21 -11.26 -16.40 -0.19
C SER A 21 -11.79 -15.98 -1.57
N GLU A 22 -12.14 -14.70 -1.73
CA GLU A 22 -12.60 -14.15 -3.00
C GLU A 22 -11.43 -13.93 -3.97
N PRO A 23 -11.68 -14.01 -5.29
CA PRO A 23 -10.69 -13.62 -6.29
C PRO A 23 -10.24 -12.18 -6.11
N PHE A 24 -8.93 -11.95 -6.22
CA PHE A 24 -8.35 -10.61 -6.20
C PHE A 24 -8.62 -9.88 -7.52
N ASP A 25 -9.20 -8.68 -7.45
CA ASP A 25 -9.37 -7.74 -8.55
C ASP A 25 -8.37 -6.58 -8.39
N PRO A 26 -7.30 -6.53 -9.20
CA PRO A 26 -6.27 -5.51 -9.08
C PRO A 26 -6.78 -4.08 -9.38
N VAL A 27 -7.96 -3.94 -9.98
CA VAL A 27 -8.55 -2.65 -10.34
C VAL A 27 -9.46 -2.13 -9.24
N SER A 28 -10.13 -2.99 -8.46
CA SER A 28 -11.14 -2.55 -7.49
C SER A 28 -10.93 -2.95 -6.06
N ASP A 29 -9.85 -3.65 -5.72
CA ASP A 29 -9.58 -4.04 -4.33
C ASP A 29 -8.62 -3.09 -3.61
N SER A 30 -8.46 -3.33 -2.31
CA SER A 30 -7.33 -2.87 -1.52
C SER A 30 -6.56 -4.09 -1.01
N VAL A 31 -5.25 -3.96 -0.87
CA VAL A 31 -4.40 -5.06 -0.40
C VAL A 31 -3.27 -4.53 0.46
N GLU A 32 -2.96 -5.26 1.52
CA GLU A 32 -1.75 -5.03 2.29
C GLU A 32 -0.53 -5.48 1.47
N VAL A 33 0.40 -4.56 1.23
CA VAL A 33 1.69 -4.85 0.62
C VAL A 33 2.72 -4.98 1.73
N ARG A 34 3.39 -6.12 1.76
CA ARG A 34 4.52 -6.39 2.65
C ARG A 34 5.82 -6.10 1.91
N LEU A 35 6.75 -5.44 2.60
CA LEU A 35 8.08 -5.09 2.12
C LEU A 35 9.10 -5.62 3.11
N ARG A 36 10.05 -6.43 2.65
CA ARG A 36 11.14 -6.97 3.46
C ARG A 36 12.49 -6.48 2.97
N ARG A 37 13.26 -5.90 3.90
CA ARG A 37 14.64 -5.46 3.68
C ARG A 37 15.61 -6.63 3.79
N GLN A 38 16.84 -6.42 3.31
CA GLN A 38 17.89 -7.44 3.32
C GLN A 38 18.28 -7.89 4.74
N ASP A 39 18.19 -6.98 5.72
CA ASP A 39 18.45 -7.26 7.13
C ASP A 39 17.32 -8.05 7.83
N GLY A 40 16.25 -8.36 7.08
CA GLY A 40 15.10 -9.12 7.57
C GLY A 40 14.00 -8.27 8.18
N GLU A 41 14.19 -6.94 8.30
CA GLU A 41 13.12 -6.07 8.77
C GLU A 41 11.95 -6.05 7.78
N GLU A 42 10.74 -6.21 8.31
CA GLU A 42 9.51 -6.20 7.53
C GLU A 42 8.69 -4.94 7.81
N TYR A 43 8.01 -4.50 6.76
CA TYR A 43 7.18 -3.30 6.73
C TYR A 43 5.89 -3.63 5.99
N LEU A 44 4.79 -2.96 6.34
CA LEU A 44 3.49 -3.09 5.67
C LEU A 44 2.91 -1.73 5.29
N CYS A 45 2.14 -1.68 4.22
CA CYS A 45 1.36 -0.52 3.79
C CYS A 45 0.08 -0.99 3.11
N GLU A 46 -1.03 -0.28 3.31
CA GLU A 46 -2.24 -0.52 2.52
C GLU A 46 -2.05 0.10 1.13
N TYR A 47 -2.28 -0.69 0.09
CA TYR A 47 -2.35 -0.22 -1.28
C TYR A 47 -3.77 -0.34 -1.80
N THR A 48 -4.20 0.65 -2.57
CA THR A 48 -5.52 0.62 -3.20
C THR A 48 -5.52 1.36 -4.54
N THR A 49 -6.69 1.44 -5.18
CA THR A 49 -6.90 2.10 -6.47
C THR A 49 -7.93 3.22 -6.37
N PRO A 50 -7.94 4.17 -7.33
CA PRO A 50 -9.01 5.16 -7.43
C PRO A 50 -10.41 4.56 -7.52
N LYS A 51 -10.55 3.38 -8.15
CA LYS A 51 -11.86 2.71 -8.30
C LYS A 51 -12.36 2.14 -6.97
N PHE A 52 -11.49 1.56 -6.15
CA PHE A 52 -11.86 1.14 -4.79
C PHE A 52 -12.31 2.35 -3.95
N ILE A 53 -11.58 3.47 -4.03
CA ILE A 53 -11.95 4.70 -3.31
C ILE A 53 -13.35 5.18 -3.74
N ALA A 54 -13.61 5.28 -5.05
CA ALA A 54 -14.93 5.67 -5.56
C ALA A 54 -16.05 4.74 -5.06
N TYR A 55 -15.81 3.42 -5.10
CA TYR A 55 -16.72 2.43 -4.54
C TYR A 55 -16.99 2.66 -3.05
N MET A 56 -15.95 2.95 -2.26
CA MET A 56 -16.09 3.20 -0.83
C MET A 56 -16.92 4.45 -0.53
N PHE A 57 -16.75 5.53 -1.30
CA PHE A 57 -17.61 6.72 -1.17
C PHE A 57 -19.07 6.40 -1.48
N GLU A 58 -19.35 5.67 -2.56
CA GLU A 58 -20.71 5.24 -2.90
C GLU A 58 -21.32 4.33 -1.84
N LYS A 59 -20.55 3.36 -1.33
CA LYS A 59 -20.97 2.46 -0.26
C LYS A 59 -21.32 3.26 0.99
N ASN A 60 -20.44 4.17 1.40
CA ASN A 60 -20.57 4.97 2.61
C ASN A 60 -21.75 5.95 2.55
N MET A 61 -22.06 6.51 1.37
CA MET A 61 -23.29 7.28 1.17
C MET A 61 -24.56 6.45 1.41
N ARG A 62 -24.55 5.17 1.00
CA ARG A 62 -25.70 4.26 1.18
C ARG A 62 -25.82 3.73 2.61
N THR A 63 -24.70 3.47 3.27
CA THR A 63 -24.67 2.85 4.62
C THR A 63 -24.68 3.87 5.76
N GLY A 64 -24.34 5.14 5.48
CA GLY A 64 -24.15 6.18 6.48
C GLY A 64 -22.76 6.17 7.14
N GLU A 65 -21.89 5.21 6.77
CA GLU A 65 -20.50 5.15 7.24
C GLU A 65 -19.70 6.40 6.84
N CYS A 66 -18.61 6.67 7.57
CA CYS A 66 -17.73 7.82 7.33
C CYS A 66 -18.48 9.16 7.13
N ALA A 67 -19.40 9.45 8.06
CA ALA A 67 -20.29 10.62 8.03
C ALA A 67 -21.05 10.73 6.69
N GLY A 68 -21.72 9.65 6.27
CA GLY A 68 -22.47 9.61 5.03
C GLY A 68 -21.60 9.73 3.78
N GLY A 69 -20.37 9.21 3.83
CA GLY A 69 -19.40 9.33 2.74
C GLY A 69 -18.77 10.71 2.61
N THR A 70 -18.77 11.54 3.65
CA THR A 70 -18.04 12.84 3.62
C THR A 70 -16.52 12.63 3.56
N TYR A 71 -16.04 11.50 4.09
CA TYR A 71 -14.64 11.14 4.06
C TYR A 71 -14.44 9.64 3.84
N PHE A 72 -13.20 9.26 3.56
CA PHE A 72 -12.71 7.90 3.67
C PHE A 72 -11.31 7.97 4.25
N CYS A 73 -11.00 7.12 5.23
CA CYS A 73 -9.72 7.17 5.93
C CYS A 73 -9.18 5.76 6.12
N ILE A 74 -7.99 5.53 5.56
CA ILE A 74 -7.12 4.41 5.91
C ILE A 74 -5.79 5.06 6.31
N PRO A 75 -5.28 4.80 7.53
CA PRO A 75 -3.96 5.28 7.93
C PRO A 75 -2.90 4.74 6.97
N LYS A 76 -2.00 5.62 6.51
CA LYS A 76 -0.81 5.23 5.74
C LYS A 76 -1.15 4.34 4.53
N MET A 77 -1.86 4.93 3.58
CA MET A 77 -2.33 4.30 2.36
C MET A 77 -1.65 4.90 1.13
N VAL A 78 -1.25 4.04 0.20
CA VAL A 78 -0.75 4.42 -1.12
C VAL A 78 -1.81 4.09 -2.17
N ILE A 79 -2.05 5.02 -3.08
CA ILE A 79 -3.01 4.84 -4.18
C ILE A 79 -2.23 4.68 -5.48
N VAL A 80 -2.40 3.54 -6.16
CA VAL A 80 -1.82 3.25 -7.47
C VAL A 80 -2.92 3.11 -8.52
N GLN A 81 -2.58 3.25 -9.81
CA GLN A 81 -3.59 3.15 -10.89
C GLN A 81 -4.25 1.77 -10.94
N GLU A 82 -3.48 0.73 -10.65
CA GLU A 82 -3.88 -0.67 -10.58
C GLU A 82 -2.90 -1.40 -9.65
N LEU A 83 -3.38 -2.38 -8.89
CA LEU A 83 -2.56 -3.23 -8.02
C LEU A 83 -1.82 -4.31 -8.84
N SER A 84 -1.09 -3.88 -9.86
CA SER A 84 -0.17 -4.73 -10.61
C SER A 84 1.20 -4.76 -9.92
N ILE A 85 1.95 -5.84 -10.14
CA ILE A 85 3.33 -5.97 -9.64
C ILE A 85 4.18 -4.78 -10.10
N ASP A 86 4.05 -4.37 -11.36
CA ASP A 86 4.84 -3.28 -11.94
C ASP A 86 4.53 -1.92 -11.29
N ASN A 87 3.24 -1.60 -11.08
CA ASN A 87 2.85 -0.33 -10.45
C ASN A 87 3.28 -0.28 -8.99
N VAL A 88 3.09 -1.38 -8.25
CA VAL A 88 3.50 -1.43 -6.84
C VAL A 88 5.02 -1.36 -6.72
N GLN A 89 5.76 -2.13 -7.53
CA GLN A 89 7.23 -2.07 -7.59
C GLN A 89 7.72 -0.65 -7.89
N ALA A 90 7.22 -0.02 -8.95
CA ALA A 90 7.61 1.34 -9.33
C ALA A 90 7.31 2.36 -8.21
N SER A 91 6.20 2.22 -7.50
CA SER A 91 5.90 3.08 -6.36
C SER A 91 6.85 2.87 -5.17
N ILE A 92 7.25 1.61 -4.89
CA ILE A 92 8.18 1.33 -3.80
C ILE A 92 9.58 1.87 -4.16
N ASP A 93 10.02 1.69 -5.41
CA ASP A 93 11.28 2.23 -5.90
C ASP A 93 11.35 3.77 -5.74
N ASP A 94 10.28 4.48 -6.14
CA ASP A 94 10.18 5.93 -5.97
C ASP A 94 10.20 6.34 -4.48
N LEU A 95 9.47 5.64 -3.61
CA LEU A 95 9.49 5.91 -2.17
C LEU A 95 10.86 5.65 -1.54
N ILE A 96 11.64 4.69 -2.05
CA ILE A 96 13.02 4.44 -1.61
C ILE A 96 13.93 5.58 -2.04
N GLU A 97 13.87 5.98 -3.32
CA GLU A 97 14.65 7.09 -3.88
C GLU A 97 14.39 8.40 -3.13
N ASN A 98 13.12 8.67 -2.82
CA ASN A 98 12.68 9.87 -2.11
C ASN A 98 12.81 9.77 -0.57
N LYS A 99 13.24 8.62 -0.02
CA LYS A 99 13.41 8.37 1.43
C LYS A 99 12.10 8.46 2.22
N GLU A 100 11.00 8.07 1.61
CA GLU A 100 9.64 8.18 2.14
C GLU A 100 9.05 6.85 2.62
N VAL A 101 9.76 5.73 2.47
CA VAL A 101 9.24 4.41 2.88
C VAL A 101 8.72 4.41 4.32
N GLU A 102 9.47 4.91 5.30
CA GLU A 102 9.04 4.91 6.71
C GLU A 102 7.86 5.88 6.99
N HIS A 103 7.58 6.81 6.07
CA HIS A 103 6.40 7.68 6.15
C HIS A 103 5.11 6.90 5.83
N TYR A 104 5.13 6.12 4.75
CA TYR A 104 3.95 5.41 4.26
C TYR A 104 3.87 3.96 4.75
N PHE A 105 4.99 3.30 4.97
CA PHE A 105 5.00 1.96 5.54
C PHE A 105 5.11 2.00 7.06
N THR A 106 4.58 0.97 7.69
CA THR A 106 4.69 0.72 9.13
C THR A 106 5.53 -0.52 9.34
N LYS A 107 6.51 -0.43 10.24
CA LYS A 107 7.34 -1.58 10.61
C LYS A 107 6.48 -2.67 11.25
N VAL A 108 6.72 -3.91 10.88
CA VAL A 108 6.12 -5.10 11.49
C VAL A 108 6.98 -5.49 12.70
N ASP A 109 6.33 -5.70 13.84
CA ASP A 109 6.97 -6.18 15.08
C ASP A 109 7.21 -7.71 15.06
#